data_AF-A0A4E9D674-F1
#
_entry.id   AF-A0A4E9D674-F1
#
_cell.length_a   1.000
_cell.length_b   1.000
_cell.length_c   1.000
_cell.angle_alpha   90.00
_cell.angle_beta   90.00
_cell.angle_gamma   90.00
#
_symmetry.space_group_name_H-M   'P 1'
#
loop_
_entity.id
_entity.type
_entity.pdbx_description
1 polymer ?
#
loop_
_entity_poly.entity_id
_entity_poly.type
_entity_poly.pdbx_seq_one_letter_code
_entity_poly.pdbx_strand_id
1 'polypeptide(L)'
;MDQLADTFVEFQKYPFDLLGSLDSPGGSHVGAFARESLTNFTHSEMRTSGPFSSLQEYHASSIQLILDLIVRDEIGLTLRHLHMPFNSPIGFLPVLDFYSGSNDLGDDEVIFARLLEEKGHRDLTRFVRNGRLQHRFSFCCGYDLADWDEFLGLFRGLRDAVGVDEGLEWAEWKTAALKRYQEDPGLQLLLARH
;
A
#
# COMPACT_ATOMS: atom_id res chain seq x y z
N MET A 1 6.87 -15.73 16.95
CA MET A 1 7.23 -14.33 16.67
C MET A 1 8.74 -14.10 16.74
N ASP A 2 9.47 -14.70 17.69
CA ASP A 2 10.93 -14.49 17.83
C ASP A 2 11.75 -14.80 16.56
N GLN A 3 11.56 -15.99 15.96
CA GLN A 3 12.21 -16.34 14.68
C GLN A 3 11.88 -15.37 13.53
N LEU A 4 10.67 -14.80 13.52
CA LEU A 4 10.29 -13.80 12.52
C LEU A 4 11.02 -12.48 12.76
N ALA A 5 11.22 -12.10 14.02
CA ALA A 5 12.02 -10.93 14.37
C ALA A 5 13.49 -11.15 13.97
N ASP A 6 14.05 -12.35 14.20
CA ASP A 6 15.40 -12.70 13.72
C ASP A 6 15.51 -12.61 12.19
N THR A 7 14.46 -13.02 11.47
CA THR A 7 14.40 -12.92 10.01
C THR A 7 14.45 -11.47 9.53
N PHE A 8 13.67 -10.59 10.17
CA PHE A 8 13.67 -9.15 9.86
C PHE A 8 15.04 -8.52 10.14
N VAL A 9 15.63 -8.87 11.28
CA VAL A 9 16.98 -8.44 11.66
C VAL A 9 18.02 -8.87 10.63
N GLU A 10 17.93 -10.12 10.15
CA GLU A 10 18.86 -10.63 9.15
C GLU A 10 18.70 -9.90 7.82
N PHE A 11 17.48 -9.70 7.32
CA PHE A 11 17.26 -8.95 6.08
C PHE A 11 17.75 -7.51 6.15
N GLN A 12 17.67 -6.85 7.32
CA GLN A 12 18.17 -5.49 7.49
C GLN A 12 19.69 -5.39 7.23
N LYS A 13 20.45 -6.47 7.43
CA LYS A 13 21.91 -6.48 7.20
C LYS A 13 22.29 -6.42 5.72
N TYR A 14 21.36 -6.72 4.83
CA TYR A 14 21.59 -6.87 3.39
C TYR A 14 20.63 -5.97 2.59
N PRO A 15 20.82 -4.63 2.61
CA PRO A 15 20.00 -3.73 1.82
C PRO A 15 20.22 -3.96 0.32
N PHE A 16 19.15 -3.80 -0.46
CA PHE A 16 19.19 -3.85 -1.92
C PHE A 16 19.22 -2.43 -2.50
N ASP A 17 20.06 -2.20 -3.51
CA ASP A 17 20.18 -0.90 -4.19
C ASP A 17 19.00 -0.61 -5.12
N LEU A 18 18.34 -1.66 -5.61
CA LEU A 18 17.25 -1.58 -6.58
C LEU A 18 16.05 -2.42 -6.16
N LEU A 19 14.86 -1.88 -6.39
CA LEU A 19 13.59 -2.58 -6.26
C LEU A 19 13.14 -3.05 -7.65
N GLY A 20 13.04 -4.36 -7.83
CA GLY A 20 12.70 -4.95 -9.12
C GLY A 20 12.72 -6.48 -9.11
N SER A 21 13.03 -7.08 -10.24
CA SER A 21 13.14 -8.54 -10.37
C SER A 21 14.43 -8.93 -11.09
N LEU A 22 14.99 -10.08 -10.75
CA LEU A 22 16.08 -10.67 -11.53
C LEU A 22 15.54 -11.06 -12.90
N ASP A 23 16.05 -10.43 -13.95
CA ASP A 23 15.52 -10.58 -15.32
C ASP A 23 16.43 -11.42 -16.24
N SER A 24 17.59 -11.82 -15.73
CA SER A 24 18.64 -12.51 -16.48
C SER A 24 19.01 -13.82 -15.77
N PRO A 25 18.78 -14.99 -16.38
CA PRO A 25 19.13 -16.28 -15.77
C PRO A 25 20.62 -16.36 -15.41
N GLY A 26 20.92 -16.65 -14.14
CA GLY A 26 22.30 -16.72 -13.64
C GLY A 26 23.04 -15.38 -13.53
N GLY A 27 22.38 -14.27 -13.88
CA GLY A 27 22.88 -12.91 -13.67
C GLY A 27 22.39 -12.30 -12.36
N SER A 28 23.02 -11.20 -11.97
CA SER A 28 22.60 -10.36 -10.84
C SER A 28 21.92 -9.06 -11.28
N HIS A 29 21.56 -8.95 -12.56
CA HIS A 29 20.89 -7.77 -13.10
C HIS A 29 19.45 -7.71 -12.57
N VAL A 30 19.07 -6.54 -12.05
CA VAL A 30 17.74 -6.25 -11.53
C VAL A 30 17.02 -5.35 -12.53
N GLY A 31 16.01 -5.90 -13.19
CA GLY A 31 15.11 -5.18 -14.09
C GLY A 31 13.80 -4.79 -13.42
N ALA A 32 12.82 -4.40 -14.22
CA ALA A 32 11.48 -4.06 -13.76
C ALA A 32 10.81 -5.21 -12.98
N PHE A 33 9.77 -4.90 -12.21
CA PHE A 33 9.01 -5.94 -11.51
C PHE A 33 8.36 -6.92 -12.48
N ALA A 34 8.62 -8.22 -12.28
CA ALA A 34 7.93 -9.31 -12.98
C ALA A 34 6.55 -9.58 -12.35
N ARG A 35 5.67 -8.57 -12.38
CA ARG A 35 4.38 -8.64 -11.70
C ARG A 35 3.29 -7.88 -12.45
N GLU A 36 2.15 -8.55 -12.63
CA GLU A 36 0.97 -8.02 -13.33
C GLU A 36 0.51 -6.67 -12.75
N SER A 37 0.45 -6.55 -11.42
CA SER A 37 0.02 -5.34 -10.71
C SER A 37 0.88 -4.10 -10.95
N LEU A 38 2.07 -4.28 -11.51
CA LEU A 38 3.05 -3.24 -11.83
C LEU A 38 3.39 -3.26 -13.33
N THR A 39 2.52 -3.86 -14.13
CA THR A 39 2.64 -3.95 -15.57
C THR A 39 1.40 -3.32 -16.19
N ASN A 40 1.58 -2.31 -17.03
CA ASN A 40 0.51 -1.69 -17.79
C ASN A 40 0.48 -2.25 -19.21
N PHE A 41 -0.68 -2.33 -19.82
CA PHE A 41 -0.82 -2.71 -21.22
C PHE A 41 -1.47 -1.55 -21.98
N THR A 42 -0.67 -0.78 -22.72
CA THR A 42 -1.15 0.38 -23.47
C THR A 42 -0.86 0.17 -24.96
N HIS A 43 -1.86 0.35 -25.81
CA HIS A 43 -1.71 0.24 -27.28
C HIS A 43 -1.11 -1.10 -27.73
N SER A 44 -1.49 -2.20 -27.08
CA SER A 44 -0.95 -3.54 -27.32
C SER A 44 0.54 -3.73 -26.96
N GLU A 45 1.13 -2.78 -26.23
CA GLU A 45 2.49 -2.88 -25.70
C GLU A 45 2.48 -3.04 -24.18
N MET A 46 3.30 -3.96 -23.70
CA MET A 46 3.57 -4.14 -22.29
C MET A 46 4.53 -3.06 -21.80
N ARG A 47 4.07 -2.25 -20.85
CA ARG A 47 4.90 -1.27 -20.13
C ARG A 47 5.18 -1.78 -18.74
N THR A 48 6.43 -2.11 -18.49
CA THR A 48 6.92 -2.57 -17.19
C THR A 48 7.26 -1.39 -16.28
N SER A 49 7.27 -1.63 -14.96
CA SER A 49 7.52 -0.62 -13.94
C SER A 49 8.79 -0.93 -13.14
N GLY A 50 9.71 0.02 -13.09
CA GLY A 50 11.03 -0.13 -12.47
C GLY A 50 12.13 -0.58 -13.44
N PRO A 51 13.31 -0.99 -12.94
CA PRO A 51 13.65 -1.06 -11.52
C PRO A 51 13.66 0.33 -10.89
N PHE A 52 13.39 0.41 -9.60
CA PHE A 52 13.39 1.67 -8.87
C PHE A 52 14.60 1.79 -7.96
N SER A 53 15.16 2.99 -7.90
CA SER A 53 16.29 3.31 -7.03
C SER A 53 15.87 3.77 -5.64
N SER A 54 14.57 4.04 -5.44
CA SER A 54 14.03 4.51 -4.18
C SER A 54 12.57 4.10 -3.96
N LEU A 55 12.19 4.04 -2.69
CA LEU A 55 10.80 3.82 -2.28
C LEU A 55 9.85 4.91 -2.77
N GLN A 56 10.32 6.15 -2.82
CA GLN A 56 9.50 7.27 -3.28
C GLN A 56 9.14 7.12 -4.76
N GLU A 57 10.12 6.75 -5.59
CA GLU A 57 9.91 6.49 -7.02
C GLU A 57 8.93 5.34 -7.23
N TYR A 58 9.12 4.24 -6.49
CA TYR A 58 8.22 3.09 -6.49
C TYR A 58 6.78 3.47 -6.13
N HIS A 59 6.58 4.22 -5.04
CA HIS A 59 5.24 4.63 -4.60
C HIS A 59 4.58 5.60 -5.58
N ALA A 60 5.32 6.59 -6.09
CA ALA A 60 4.80 7.55 -7.06
C ALA A 60 4.35 6.85 -8.36
N SER A 61 5.19 5.97 -8.91
CA SER A 61 4.83 5.18 -10.09
C SER A 61 3.68 4.23 -9.84
N SER A 62 3.60 3.61 -8.66
CA SER A 62 2.48 2.74 -8.29
C SER A 62 1.17 3.51 -8.17
N ILE A 63 1.17 4.66 -7.50
CA ILE A 63 -0.01 5.54 -7.39
C ILE A 63 -0.49 5.96 -8.78
N GLN A 64 0.42 6.38 -9.66
CA GLN A 64 0.05 6.79 -11.00
C GLN A 64 -0.59 5.65 -11.79
N LEU A 65 -0.03 4.44 -11.70
CA LEU A 65 -0.62 3.26 -12.34
C LEU A 65 -2.02 2.97 -11.80
N ILE A 66 -2.22 3.07 -10.47
CA ILE A 66 -3.54 2.87 -9.86
C ILE A 66 -4.55 3.88 -10.38
N LEU A 67 -4.19 5.16 -10.45
CA LEU A 67 -5.05 6.21 -11.00
C LEU A 67 -5.39 5.95 -12.47
N ASP A 68 -4.40 5.56 -13.28
CA ASP A 68 -4.60 5.22 -14.69
C ASP A 68 -5.59 4.04 -14.85
N LEU A 69 -5.46 3.00 -14.01
CA LEU A 69 -6.36 1.83 -14.03
C LEU A 69 -7.78 2.20 -13.59
N ILE A 70 -7.93 3.04 -12.56
CA ILE A 70 -9.24 3.59 -12.14
C ILE A 70 -9.88 4.32 -13.30
N VAL A 71 -9.13 5.23 -13.93
CA VAL A 71 -9.59 6.00 -15.09
C VAL A 71 -9.88 5.09 -16.29
N ARG A 72 -9.43 3.84 -16.35
CA ARG A 72 -9.77 2.89 -17.43
C ARG A 72 -10.87 1.89 -17.06
N ASP A 73 -11.37 1.93 -15.82
CA ASP A 73 -12.27 0.90 -15.28
C ASP A 73 -11.63 -0.51 -15.27
N GLU A 74 -10.30 -0.56 -15.14
CA GLU A 74 -9.48 -1.78 -15.17
C GLU A 74 -8.98 -2.18 -13.78
N ILE A 75 -9.54 -1.61 -12.71
CA ILE A 75 -9.09 -1.86 -11.33
C ILE A 75 -9.39 -3.30 -10.84
N GLY A 76 -10.26 -4.02 -11.56
CA GLY A 76 -10.69 -5.37 -11.20
C GLY A 76 -9.54 -6.37 -11.12
N LEU A 77 -9.09 -6.64 -9.88
CA LEU A 77 -8.25 -7.75 -9.39
C LEU A 77 -6.75 -7.49 -9.15
N THR A 78 -6.18 -6.35 -9.56
CA THR A 78 -4.71 -6.32 -9.76
C THR A 78 -3.88 -5.79 -8.59
N LEU A 79 -4.43 -5.15 -7.54
CA LEU A 79 -3.62 -4.35 -6.60
C LEU A 79 -3.34 -5.00 -5.23
N ARG A 80 -3.36 -6.33 -5.12
CA ARG A 80 -3.31 -7.04 -3.83
C ARG A 80 -2.02 -6.92 -3.00
N HIS A 81 -0.91 -6.37 -3.52
CA HIS A 81 0.36 -6.44 -2.76
C HIS A 81 1.31 -5.26 -2.93
N LEU A 82 0.86 -4.02 -2.73
CA LEU A 82 1.79 -2.92 -2.44
C LEU A 82 2.37 -3.11 -1.03
N HIS A 83 3.22 -4.11 -0.83
CA HIS A 83 3.75 -4.44 0.49
C HIS A 83 5.14 -3.86 0.64
N MET A 84 5.30 -3.06 1.69
CA MET A 84 6.61 -2.59 2.11
C MET A 84 7.29 -3.66 2.96
N PRO A 85 8.58 -3.95 2.73
CA PRO A 85 9.33 -4.78 3.64
C PRO A 85 9.41 -4.08 5.01
N PHE A 86 9.35 -4.88 6.08
CA PHE A 86 9.49 -4.47 7.48
C PHE A 86 8.28 -3.83 8.20
N ASN A 87 7.13 -3.69 7.56
CA ASN A 87 5.89 -3.41 8.29
C ASN A 87 5.45 -4.62 9.15
N SER A 88 4.50 -4.39 10.07
CA SER A 88 3.89 -5.50 10.82
C SER A 88 3.28 -6.52 9.84
N PRO A 89 3.56 -7.82 10.00
CA PRO A 89 2.91 -8.85 9.20
C PRO A 89 1.39 -8.72 9.21
N ILE A 90 0.74 -8.90 8.05
CA ILE A 90 -0.73 -8.79 7.93
C ILE A 90 -1.46 -9.74 8.89
N GLY A 91 -0.86 -10.91 9.18
CA GLY A 91 -1.41 -11.86 10.13
C GLY A 91 -1.47 -11.37 11.58
N PHE A 92 -0.86 -10.24 11.91
CA PHE A 92 -0.89 -9.62 13.26
C PHE A 92 -1.92 -8.49 13.37
N LEU A 93 -2.57 -8.10 12.27
CA LEU A 93 -3.52 -7.00 12.31
C LEU A 93 -4.79 -7.42 13.07
N PRO A 94 -5.31 -6.58 13.99
CA PRO A 94 -6.56 -6.85 14.69
C PRO A 94 -7.72 -6.71 13.71
N VAL A 95 -8.13 -7.82 13.07
CA VAL A 95 -9.02 -7.81 11.89
C VAL A 95 -10.25 -6.92 12.09
N LEU A 96 -11.04 -7.13 13.14
CA LEU A 96 -12.27 -6.38 13.38
C LEU A 96 -12.01 -4.87 13.55
N ASP A 97 -11.07 -4.51 14.42
CA ASP A 97 -10.71 -3.11 14.66
C ASP A 97 -10.13 -2.47 13.40
N PHE A 98 -9.33 -3.21 12.65
CA PHE A 98 -8.75 -2.78 11.40
C PHE A 98 -9.84 -2.45 10.37
N TYR A 99 -10.77 -3.35 10.10
CA TYR A 99 -11.87 -3.07 9.15
C TYR A 99 -12.81 -1.97 9.64
N SER A 100 -12.95 -1.77 10.95
CA SER A 100 -13.74 -0.65 11.52
C SER A 100 -13.08 0.73 11.37
N GLY A 101 -11.81 0.79 10.94
CA GLY A 101 -11.06 2.04 10.75
C GLY A 101 -10.09 2.41 11.87
N SER A 102 -9.95 1.59 12.93
CA SER A 102 -9.03 1.87 14.04
C SER A 102 -7.56 1.88 13.60
N ASN A 103 -6.83 2.94 13.96
CA ASN A 103 -5.41 3.05 13.65
C ASN A 103 -4.48 2.54 14.77
N ASP A 104 -5.04 2.06 15.87
CA ASP A 104 -4.28 1.48 16.96
C ASP A 104 -3.62 0.16 16.56
N LEU A 105 -2.48 -0.15 17.16
CA LEU A 105 -1.79 -1.42 16.95
C LEU A 105 -2.50 -2.55 17.70
N GLY A 106 -2.59 -3.73 17.08
CA GLY A 106 -3.02 -4.94 17.77
C GLY A 106 -1.96 -5.47 18.73
N ASP A 107 -2.37 -6.36 19.64
CA ASP A 107 -1.48 -6.96 20.65
C ASP A 107 -0.27 -7.66 20.03
N ASP A 108 -0.47 -8.43 18.96
CA ASP A 108 0.61 -9.14 18.28
C ASP A 108 1.62 -8.17 17.64
N GLU A 109 1.15 -7.04 17.11
CA GLU A 109 2.03 -6.01 16.54
C GLU A 109 2.85 -5.33 17.64
N VAL A 110 2.24 -5.07 18.80
CA VAL A 110 2.92 -4.51 19.97
C VAL A 110 3.97 -5.49 20.50
N ILE A 111 3.65 -6.78 20.60
CA ILE A 111 4.58 -7.82 21.03
C ILE A 111 5.74 -7.93 20.04
N PHE A 112 5.45 -7.95 18.73
CA PHE A 112 6.47 -8.03 17.70
C PHE A 112 7.41 -6.82 17.71
N ALA A 113 6.86 -5.61 17.86
CA ALA A 113 7.64 -4.38 18.00
C ALA A 113 8.57 -4.43 19.23
N ARG A 114 8.09 -4.95 20.38
CA ARG A 114 8.92 -5.11 21.59
C ARG A 114 10.06 -6.10 21.39
N LEU A 115 9.81 -7.23 20.72
CA LEU A 115 10.86 -8.21 20.43
C LEU A 115 11.98 -7.62 19.57
N LEU A 116 11.65 -6.81 18.57
CA LEU A 116 12.64 -6.09 17.75
C LEU A 116 13.43 -5.07 18.59
N GLU A 117 12.77 -4.38 19.52
CA GLU A 117 13.38 -3.43 20.43
C GLU A 117 14.35 -4.10 21.42
N GLU A 118 13.96 -5.23 22.01
CA GLU A 118 14.80 -6.06 22.89
C GLU A 118 16.05 -6.59 22.17
N LYS A 119 15.94 -6.87 20.87
CA LYS A 119 17.07 -7.23 20.00
C LYS A 119 17.94 -6.03 19.59
N GLY A 120 17.57 -4.81 19.98
CA GLY A 120 18.33 -3.58 19.69
C GLY A 120 17.99 -2.90 18.36
N HIS A 121 16.96 -3.36 17.64
CA HIS A 121 16.61 -2.87 16.30
C HIS A 121 15.45 -1.85 16.36
N ARG A 122 15.76 -0.65 16.84
CA ARG A 122 14.79 0.46 16.97
C ARG A 122 14.23 0.92 15.62
N ASP A 123 15.01 0.86 14.56
CA ASP A 123 14.55 1.24 13.21
C ASP A 123 13.44 0.29 12.72
N LEU A 124 13.64 -1.02 12.90
CA LEU A 124 12.63 -2.04 12.58
C LEU A 124 11.38 -1.88 13.46
N THR A 125 11.58 -1.57 14.74
CA THR A 125 10.49 -1.25 15.67
C THR A 125 9.66 -0.06 15.16
N ARG A 126 10.31 0.97 14.62
CA ARG A 126 9.64 2.15 14.04
C ARG A 126 8.80 1.79 12.82
N PHE A 127 9.29 0.92 11.94
CA PHE A 127 8.53 0.47 10.78
C PHE A 127 7.27 -0.31 11.17
N VAL A 128 7.36 -1.20 12.17
CA VAL A 128 6.18 -1.90 12.70
C VAL A 128 5.18 -0.93 13.30
N ARG A 129 5.64 -0.03 14.19
CA ARG A 129 4.76 0.90 14.91
C ARG A 129 4.09 1.93 14.01
N ASN A 130 4.77 2.39 12.97
CA ASN A 130 4.27 3.41 12.05
C ASN A 130 3.71 2.81 10.75
N GLY A 131 3.72 1.49 10.61
CA GLY A 131 3.33 0.78 9.39
C GLY A 131 1.83 0.81 9.11
N ARG A 132 0.99 1.20 10.08
CA ARG A 132 -0.48 1.22 9.94
C ARG A 132 -0.94 2.05 8.75
N LEU A 133 -0.36 3.24 8.55
CA LEU A 133 -0.71 4.10 7.42
C LEU A 133 -0.49 3.38 6.08
N GLN A 134 0.63 2.67 5.95
CA GLN A 134 0.93 1.89 4.77
C GLN A 134 -0.03 0.72 4.60
N HIS A 135 -0.38 0.01 5.68
CA HIS A 135 -1.43 -1.03 5.62
C HIS A 135 -2.75 -0.47 5.11
N ARG A 136 -3.17 0.68 5.65
CA ARG A 136 -4.39 1.38 5.21
C ARG A 136 -4.37 1.67 3.72
N PHE A 137 -3.28 2.26 3.24
CA PHE A 137 -3.13 2.61 1.83
C PHE A 137 -3.17 1.36 0.95
N SER A 138 -2.37 0.34 1.27
CA SER A 138 -2.30 -0.90 0.49
C SER A 138 -3.63 -1.65 0.45
N PHE A 139 -4.37 -1.70 1.56
CA PHE A 139 -5.69 -2.32 1.60
C PHE A 139 -6.69 -1.51 0.77
N CYS A 140 -6.77 -0.18 0.94
CA CYS A 140 -7.72 0.64 0.16
C CYS A 140 -7.51 0.50 -1.36
N CYS A 141 -6.25 0.40 -1.82
CA CYS A 141 -5.97 0.24 -3.25
C CYS A 141 -6.21 -1.19 -3.76
N GLY A 142 -6.10 -2.21 -2.91
CA GLY A 142 -6.20 -3.62 -3.29
C GLY A 142 -7.51 -4.32 -2.89
N TYR A 143 -8.43 -3.61 -2.25
CA TYR A 143 -9.66 -4.17 -1.68
C TYR A 143 -10.69 -4.50 -2.76
N ASP A 144 -11.44 -5.57 -2.54
CA ASP A 144 -12.58 -5.92 -3.38
C ASP A 144 -13.79 -5.08 -2.96
N LEU A 145 -14.28 -4.22 -3.83
CA LEU A 145 -15.41 -3.34 -3.56
C LEU A 145 -16.76 -4.08 -3.44
N ALA A 146 -16.77 -5.42 -3.50
CA ALA A 146 -17.93 -6.25 -3.23
C ALA A 146 -18.52 -6.04 -1.82
N ASP A 147 -17.67 -5.75 -0.82
CA ASP A 147 -18.12 -5.37 0.53
C ASP A 147 -17.88 -3.87 0.77
N TRP A 148 -18.89 -3.08 0.43
CA TRP A 148 -18.80 -1.63 0.49
C TRP A 148 -18.68 -1.09 1.93
N ASP A 149 -19.33 -1.73 2.90
CA ASP A 149 -19.35 -1.24 4.28
C ASP A 149 -17.97 -1.44 4.95
N GLU A 150 -17.30 -2.57 4.71
CA GLU A 150 -15.92 -2.78 5.14
C GLU A 150 -14.95 -1.80 4.45
N PHE A 151 -15.15 -1.52 3.16
CA PHE A 151 -14.34 -0.52 2.45
C PHE A 151 -14.46 0.87 3.06
N LEU A 152 -15.67 1.30 3.46
CA LEU A 152 -15.87 2.60 4.09
C LEU A 152 -15.05 2.75 5.38
N GLY A 153 -15.00 1.71 6.20
CA GLY A 153 -14.18 1.68 7.42
C GLY A 153 -12.69 1.76 7.11
N LEU A 154 -12.22 0.99 6.11
CA LEU A 154 -10.82 1.07 5.64
C LEU A 154 -10.45 2.47 5.15
N PHE A 155 -11.30 3.07 4.33
CA PHE A 155 -11.07 4.37 3.71
C PHE A 155 -11.12 5.51 4.73
N ARG A 156 -12.06 5.45 5.68
CA ARG A 156 -12.06 6.36 6.84
C ARG A 156 -10.78 6.23 7.65
N GLY A 157 -10.38 5.01 8.01
CA GLY A 157 -9.14 4.77 8.75
C GLY A 157 -7.90 5.33 8.04
N LEU A 158 -7.83 5.24 6.70
CA LEU A 158 -6.77 5.87 5.91
C LEU A 158 -6.77 7.40 6.03
N ARG A 159 -7.93 8.04 5.87
CA ARG A 159 -8.09 9.50 6.00
C ARG A 159 -7.66 10.00 7.37
N ASP A 160 -8.11 9.33 8.42
CA ASP A 160 -7.76 9.63 9.80
C ASP A 160 -6.25 9.43 10.04
N ALA A 161 -5.64 8.38 9.46
CA ALA A 161 -4.20 8.13 9.58
C ALA A 161 -3.33 9.19 8.87
N VAL A 162 -3.82 9.76 7.75
CA VAL A 162 -3.13 10.84 7.02
C VAL A 162 -3.42 12.21 7.63
N GLY A 163 -4.50 12.35 8.41
CA GLY A 163 -4.99 13.62 8.94
C GLY A 163 -5.67 14.49 7.87
N VAL A 164 -6.24 13.87 6.83
CA VAL A 164 -6.94 14.57 5.74
C VAL A 164 -8.41 14.21 5.78
N ASP A 165 -9.25 15.24 5.88
CA ASP A 165 -10.71 15.07 5.98
C ASP A 165 -11.11 14.17 7.17
N GLU A 166 -10.35 14.22 8.26
CA GLU A 166 -10.55 13.40 9.46
C GLU A 166 -11.96 13.57 10.02
N GLY A 167 -12.59 12.45 10.39
CA GLY A 167 -13.91 12.44 11.02
C GLY A 167 -15.09 12.76 10.11
N LEU A 168 -14.88 13.13 8.83
CA LEU A 168 -16.00 13.27 7.89
C LEU A 168 -16.60 11.91 7.55
N GLU A 169 -17.92 11.82 7.54
CA GLU A 169 -18.62 10.63 7.05
C GLU A 169 -18.59 10.58 5.51
N TRP A 170 -18.84 9.40 4.94
CA TRP A 170 -18.70 9.17 3.48
C TRP A 170 -19.40 10.21 2.61
N ALA A 171 -20.65 10.55 2.93
CA ALA A 171 -21.44 11.48 2.13
C ALA A 171 -20.84 12.90 2.15
N GLU A 172 -20.40 13.35 3.33
CA GLU A 172 -19.79 14.67 3.53
C GLU A 172 -18.45 14.75 2.82
N TRP A 173 -17.62 13.72 3.00
CA TRP A 173 -16.34 13.57 2.32
C TRP A 173 -16.54 13.59 0.80
N LYS A 174 -17.49 12.82 0.26
CA LYS A 174 -17.75 12.74 -1.18
C LYS A 174 -18.11 14.11 -1.74
N THR A 175 -19.01 14.85 -1.09
CA THR A 175 -19.37 16.20 -1.52
C THR A 175 -18.18 17.16 -1.49
N ALA A 176 -17.38 17.12 -0.42
CA ALA A 176 -16.17 17.94 -0.30
C ALA A 176 -15.12 17.60 -1.36
N ALA A 177 -14.88 16.30 -1.59
CA ALA A 177 -13.92 15.79 -2.56
C ALA A 177 -14.33 16.14 -4.00
N LEU A 178 -15.59 15.92 -4.38
CA LEU A 178 -16.09 16.28 -5.71
C LEU A 178 -15.92 17.76 -6.01
N LYS A 179 -16.15 18.63 -5.01
CA LYS A 179 -15.90 20.07 -5.15
C LYS A 179 -14.41 20.39 -5.24
N ARG A 180 -13.59 19.78 -4.39
CA ARG A 180 -12.13 20.01 -4.32
C ARG A 180 -11.43 19.61 -5.62
N TYR A 181 -11.85 18.50 -6.22
CA TYR A 181 -11.22 17.92 -7.40
C TYR A 181 -12.04 18.14 -8.69
N GLN A 182 -12.99 19.09 -8.71
CA GLN A 182 -13.89 19.32 -9.85
C GLN A 182 -13.17 19.63 -11.18
N GLU A 183 -11.95 20.16 -11.10
CA GLU A 183 -11.10 20.50 -12.25
C GLU A 183 -10.07 19.40 -12.58
N ASP A 184 -10.04 18.31 -11.81
CA ASP A 184 -9.15 17.19 -12.07
C ASP A 184 -9.59 16.44 -13.35
N PRO A 185 -8.71 16.29 -14.35
CA PRO A 185 -9.06 15.63 -15.61
C PRO A 185 -9.48 14.17 -15.41
N GLY A 186 -8.85 13.45 -14.48
CA GLY A 186 -9.18 12.07 -14.18
C GLY A 186 -10.59 11.94 -13.60
N LEU A 187 -10.95 12.81 -12.66
CA LEU A 187 -12.31 12.87 -12.14
C LEU A 187 -13.33 13.24 -13.22
N GLN A 188 -13.04 14.24 -14.06
CA GLN A 188 -13.95 14.63 -15.15
C GLN A 188 -14.19 13.48 -16.14
N LEU A 189 -13.14 12.73 -16.48
CA LEU A 189 -13.25 11.54 -17.32
C LEU A 189 -14.13 10.46 -16.67
N LEU A 190 -14.00 10.25 -15.35
CA LEU A 190 -14.83 9.30 -14.61
C LEU A 190 -16.29 9.74 -14.58
N LEU A 191 -16.56 11.02 -14.31
CA LEU A 191 -17.92 11.56 -14.26
C LEU A 191 -18.61 11.56 -15.63
N ALA A 192 -17.87 11.73 -16.72
CA ALA A 192 -18.41 11.72 -18.08
C ALA A 192 -18.85 10.32 -18.58
N ARG A 193 -18.55 9.25 -17.82
CA ARG A 193 -18.92 7.87 -18.17
C ARG A 193 -20.34 7.48 -17.77
N HIS A 194 -21.01 8.34 -17.00
CA HIS A 194 -22.35 8.09 -16.45
C HIS A 194 -23.37 9.10 -16.97
#